data_AF-A0A9D5ERI5-F1
#
_entry.id   AF-A0A9D5ERI5-F1
#
_cell.length_a   1.000
_cell.length_b   1.000
_cell.length_c   1.000
_cell.angle_alpha   90.00
_cell.angle_beta   90.00
_cell.angle_gamma   90.00
#
_symmetry.space_group_name_H-M   'P 1'
#
loop_
_entity.id
_entity.type
_entity.pdbx_description
1 polymer ?
#
loop_
_entity_poly.entity_id
_entity_poly.type
_entity_poly.pdbx_seq_one_letter_code
_entity_poly.pdbx_strand_id
1 'polypeptide(L)'
;MSDEEALIAAIATDPADDTVRLAYADWLDEHDHPGGAYLRTEVELAKLGRRSKKKAAVLRAQLLDQRRAIDPAWLARFEQPHLLRVNPTPFPSEWIGTDLSGARNVDGTYGGSGYQSLPSLPVEQFRGDWRWLLPAGHKPSPVKHGTRLARLAKGHGLTLPPGFVEFANDTAAQELIRSNTDCFFDWAEGFADSPAGDGGSLIRFYADSQGCVYWYLYATPSGYSCVVASPKRYGDDDDEDEDDEDEEGDESGDTYFCAPSFEAFVYRTWIENEIWFRLAEPTFDFHDPRPMTAEMQAYLDHYEKR
;
A
#
# COMPACT_ATOMS: atom_id res chain seq x y z
N MET A 1 -23.48 0.06 20.08
CA MET A 1 -22.96 -0.67 18.92
C MET A 1 -24.14 -0.87 17.98
N SER A 2 -24.08 -0.31 16.78
CA SER A 2 -25.08 -0.55 15.74
C SER A 2 -24.94 -1.98 15.19
N ASP A 3 -25.96 -2.47 14.47
CA ASP A 3 -25.90 -3.78 13.81
C ASP A 3 -24.77 -3.84 12.78
N GLU A 4 -24.53 -2.75 12.06
CA GLU A 4 -23.37 -2.59 11.16
C GLU A 4 -22.05 -2.74 11.90
N GLU A 5 -21.86 -2.02 13.01
CA GLU A 5 -20.62 -2.09 13.79
C GLU A 5 -20.37 -3.50 14.32
N ALA A 6 -21.42 -4.22 14.70
CA ALA A 6 -21.34 -5.61 15.14
C ALA A 6 -20.88 -6.55 14.02
N LEU A 7 -21.42 -6.40 12.81
CA LEU A 7 -21.03 -7.19 11.64
C LEU A 7 -19.57 -6.91 11.24
N ILE A 8 -19.15 -5.65 11.21
CA ILE A 8 -17.77 -5.30 10.88
C ILE A 8 -16.80 -5.81 11.96
N ALA A 9 -17.15 -5.73 13.23
CA ALA A 9 -16.33 -6.29 14.32
C ALA A 9 -16.19 -7.82 14.21
N ALA A 10 -17.25 -8.51 13.77
CA ALA A 10 -17.22 -9.94 13.56
C ALA A 10 -16.32 -10.31 12.35
N ILE A 11 -16.36 -9.55 11.25
CA ILE A 11 -15.41 -9.71 10.12
C ILE A 11 -13.97 -9.45 10.60
N ALA A 12 -13.74 -8.45 11.44
CA ALA A 12 -12.42 -8.15 11.97
C ALA A 12 -11.83 -9.28 12.83
N THR A 13 -12.69 -10.06 13.48
CA THR A 13 -12.29 -11.17 14.35
C THR A 13 -11.76 -12.36 13.54
N ASP A 14 -12.41 -12.68 12.43
CA ASP A 14 -11.94 -13.66 11.45
C ASP A 14 -12.14 -13.15 10.02
N PRO A 15 -11.14 -12.47 9.44
CA PRO A 15 -11.26 -11.90 8.10
C PRO A 15 -11.42 -12.93 7.00
N ALA A 16 -11.11 -14.21 7.28
CA ALA A 16 -11.26 -15.33 6.36
C ALA A 16 -12.63 -16.02 6.45
N ASP A 17 -13.45 -15.71 7.45
CA ASP A 17 -14.83 -16.21 7.54
C ASP A 17 -15.73 -15.49 6.53
N ASP A 18 -15.88 -16.14 5.36
CA ASP A 18 -16.74 -15.65 4.29
C ASP A 18 -18.21 -15.57 4.72
N THR A 19 -18.66 -16.30 5.74
CA THR A 19 -20.06 -16.31 6.18
C THR A 19 -20.47 -14.96 6.73
N VAL A 20 -19.66 -14.39 7.62
CA VAL A 20 -19.94 -13.07 8.22
C VAL A 20 -19.79 -11.95 7.21
N ARG A 21 -18.81 -12.10 6.29
CA ARG A 21 -18.62 -11.15 5.18
C ARG A 21 -19.81 -11.13 4.23
N LEU A 22 -20.38 -12.30 3.91
CA LEU A 22 -21.60 -12.39 3.09
C LEU A 22 -22.84 -11.89 3.82
N ALA A 23 -22.97 -12.13 5.12
CA ALA A 23 -24.05 -11.55 5.93
C ALA A 23 -23.99 -10.02 5.95
N TYR A 24 -22.78 -9.43 6.05
CA TYR A 24 -22.62 -7.99 5.93
C TYR A 24 -22.91 -7.49 4.50
N ALA A 25 -22.57 -8.28 3.46
CA ALA A 25 -22.95 -7.94 2.08
C ALA A 25 -24.47 -7.91 1.88
N ASP A 26 -25.22 -8.82 2.50
CA ASP A 26 -26.69 -8.80 2.50
C ASP A 26 -27.22 -7.57 3.23
N TRP A 27 -26.64 -7.23 4.39
CA TRP A 27 -26.98 -6.01 5.13
C TRP A 27 -26.75 -4.75 4.28
N LEU A 28 -25.65 -4.67 3.53
CA LEU A 28 -25.38 -3.55 2.63
C LEU A 28 -26.44 -3.41 1.52
N ASP A 29 -26.89 -4.53 0.96
CA ASP A 29 -27.93 -4.51 -0.08
C ASP A 29 -29.28 -4.01 0.47
N GLU A 30 -29.63 -4.38 1.71
CA GLU A 30 -30.83 -3.88 2.41
C GLU A 30 -30.79 -2.36 2.66
N HIS A 31 -29.59 -1.77 2.62
CA HIS A 31 -29.34 -0.34 2.83
C HIS A 31 -28.92 0.38 1.54
N ASP A 32 -29.17 -0.21 0.36
CA ASP A 32 -28.84 0.34 -0.95
C ASP A 32 -27.36 0.73 -1.13
N HIS A 33 -26.44 0.06 -0.41
CA HIS A 33 -25.01 0.34 -0.47
C HIS A 33 -24.31 -0.58 -1.48
N PRO A 34 -23.57 -0.04 -2.48
CA PRO A 34 -22.99 -0.83 -3.57
C PRO A 34 -21.88 -1.81 -3.15
N GLY A 35 -21.37 -1.67 -1.92
CA GLY A 35 -20.34 -2.54 -1.36
C GLY A 35 -20.72 -4.02 -1.25
N GLY A 36 -22.01 -4.37 -1.21
CA GLY A 36 -22.45 -5.77 -1.13
C GLY A 36 -21.99 -6.60 -2.34
N ALA A 37 -22.08 -6.04 -3.55
CA ALA A 37 -21.59 -6.70 -4.77
C ALA A 37 -20.06 -6.85 -4.77
N TYR A 38 -19.33 -5.88 -4.21
CA TYR A 38 -17.87 -5.90 -4.10
C TYR A 38 -17.37 -6.99 -3.15
N LEU A 39 -17.96 -7.08 -1.95
CA LEU A 39 -17.59 -8.12 -0.96
C LEU A 39 -17.83 -9.54 -1.50
N ARG A 40 -18.89 -9.75 -2.29
CA ARG A 40 -19.16 -11.06 -2.92
C ARG A 40 -18.09 -11.40 -3.97
N THR A 41 -17.67 -10.44 -4.78
CA THR A 41 -16.56 -10.62 -5.73
C THR A 41 -15.24 -10.94 -4.99
N GLU A 42 -14.97 -10.26 -3.87
CA GLU A 42 -13.79 -10.55 -3.02
C GLU A 42 -13.80 -12.00 -2.50
N VAL A 43 -14.94 -12.45 -1.97
CA VAL A 43 -15.12 -13.83 -1.48
C VAL A 43 -14.94 -14.84 -2.61
N GLU A 44 -15.50 -14.57 -3.80
CA GLU A 44 -15.31 -15.46 -4.95
C GLU A 44 -13.84 -15.54 -5.39
N LEU A 45 -13.15 -14.39 -5.43
CA LEU A 45 -11.74 -14.31 -5.77
C LEU A 45 -10.88 -15.06 -4.76
N ALA A 46 -11.17 -14.92 -3.46
CA ALA A 46 -10.41 -15.57 -2.38
C ALA A 46 -10.49 -17.10 -2.39
N LYS A 47 -11.53 -17.67 -3.00
CA LYS A 47 -11.72 -19.12 -3.14
C LYS A 47 -10.96 -19.72 -4.32
N LEU A 48 -10.39 -18.88 -5.19
CA LEU A 48 -9.65 -19.37 -6.35
C LEU A 48 -8.27 -19.90 -5.96
N GLY A 49 -7.95 -21.10 -6.45
CA GLY A 49 -6.60 -21.65 -6.37
C GLY A 49 -5.70 -21.16 -7.52
N ARG A 50 -4.40 -21.47 -7.43
CA ARG A 50 -3.36 -21.05 -8.40
C ARG A 50 -3.68 -21.40 -9.87
N ARG A 51 -4.45 -22.47 -10.11
CA ARG A 51 -4.84 -22.92 -11.47
C ARG A 51 -5.93 -22.06 -12.14
N SER A 52 -6.50 -21.08 -11.44
CA SER A 52 -7.63 -20.28 -11.93
C SER A 52 -7.24 -18.86 -12.37
N LYS A 53 -6.01 -18.65 -12.87
CA LYS A 53 -5.45 -17.35 -13.29
C LYS A 53 -6.43 -16.50 -14.13
N LYS A 54 -6.99 -17.07 -15.20
CA LYS A 54 -7.95 -16.37 -16.09
C LYS A 54 -9.20 -15.89 -15.35
N LYS A 55 -9.76 -16.73 -14.48
CA LYS A 55 -10.94 -16.37 -13.67
C LYS A 55 -10.60 -15.30 -12.63
N ALA A 56 -9.43 -15.39 -12.02
CA ALA A 56 -8.95 -14.37 -11.09
C ALA A 56 -8.78 -13.00 -11.75
N ALA A 57 -8.24 -12.95 -12.98
CA ALA A 57 -8.13 -11.71 -13.75
C ALA A 57 -9.51 -11.07 -14.02
N VAL A 58 -10.52 -11.87 -14.38
CA VAL A 58 -11.90 -11.39 -14.59
C VAL A 58 -12.49 -10.81 -13.30
N LEU A 59 -12.34 -11.52 -12.17
CA LEU A 59 -12.86 -11.04 -10.88
C LEU A 59 -12.14 -9.78 -10.40
N ARG A 60 -10.82 -9.65 -10.63
CA ARG A 60 -10.08 -8.42 -10.32
C ARG A 60 -10.55 -7.24 -11.16
N ALA A 61 -10.75 -7.44 -12.47
CA ALA A 61 -11.34 -6.41 -13.33
C ALA A 61 -12.73 -5.99 -12.83
N GLN A 62 -13.54 -6.95 -12.38
CA GLN A 62 -14.84 -6.68 -11.76
C GLN A 62 -14.72 -5.90 -10.44
N LEU A 63 -13.78 -6.24 -9.56
CA LEU A 63 -13.50 -5.45 -8.35
C LEU A 63 -13.16 -3.99 -8.71
N LEU A 64 -12.26 -3.80 -9.67
CA LEU A 64 -11.83 -2.47 -10.11
C LEU A 64 -12.99 -1.64 -10.69
N ASP A 65 -13.92 -2.26 -11.41
CA ASP A 65 -15.12 -1.57 -11.90
C ASP A 65 -16.11 -1.23 -10.79
N GLN A 66 -16.43 -2.20 -9.91
CA GLN A 66 -17.35 -2.02 -8.78
C GLN A 66 -16.90 -0.90 -7.83
N ARG A 67 -15.60 -0.79 -7.57
CA ARG A 67 -15.00 0.25 -6.71
C ARG A 67 -15.35 1.66 -7.13
N ARG A 68 -15.59 1.91 -8.42
CA ARG A 68 -15.87 3.26 -8.95
C ARG A 68 -17.18 3.83 -8.42
N ALA A 69 -18.10 2.99 -7.94
CA ALA A 69 -19.38 3.40 -7.38
C ALA A 69 -19.41 3.42 -5.85
N ILE A 70 -18.33 2.97 -5.19
CA ILE A 70 -18.27 2.82 -3.73
C ILE A 70 -17.62 4.05 -3.10
N ASP A 71 -18.11 4.48 -1.94
CA ASP A 71 -17.48 5.55 -1.16
C ASP A 71 -16.00 5.21 -0.86
N PRO A 72 -15.04 6.06 -1.27
CA PRO A 72 -13.63 5.87 -0.96
C PRO A 72 -13.35 5.70 0.53
N ALA A 73 -14.12 6.34 1.43
CA ALA A 73 -13.93 6.19 2.87
C ALA A 73 -14.29 4.77 3.35
N TRP A 74 -15.32 4.17 2.77
CA TRP A 74 -15.69 2.78 3.05
C TRP A 74 -14.62 1.81 2.51
N LEU A 75 -14.11 2.05 1.28
CA LEU A 75 -13.03 1.24 0.71
C LEU A 75 -11.77 1.30 1.57
N ALA A 76 -11.34 2.50 1.99
CA ALA A 76 -10.15 2.66 2.82
C ALA A 76 -10.24 1.91 4.16
N ARG A 77 -11.46 1.79 4.73
CA ARG A 77 -11.74 0.96 5.90
C ARG A 77 -11.62 -0.54 5.58
N PHE A 78 -12.23 -1.01 4.49
CA PHE A 78 -12.19 -2.43 4.10
C PHE A 78 -10.83 -2.88 3.53
N GLU A 79 -9.94 -1.95 3.21
CA GLU A 79 -8.57 -2.20 2.81
C GLU A 79 -7.57 -2.24 3.98
N GLN A 80 -8.07 -2.05 5.22
CA GLN A 80 -7.25 -2.19 6.41
C GLN A 80 -6.74 -3.63 6.59
N PRO A 81 -5.54 -3.83 7.17
CA PRO A 81 -4.97 -5.15 7.43
C PRO A 81 -5.93 -6.20 8.01
N HIS A 82 -6.76 -5.80 8.98
CA HIS A 82 -7.68 -6.70 9.66
C HIS A 82 -9.04 -6.86 8.96
N LEU A 83 -9.29 -6.18 7.83
CA LEU A 83 -10.53 -6.30 7.05
C LEU A 83 -10.29 -6.70 5.59
N LEU A 84 -9.07 -6.58 5.09
CA LEU A 84 -8.77 -6.94 3.70
C LEU A 84 -8.87 -8.46 3.51
N ARG A 85 -9.79 -8.88 2.63
CA ARG A 85 -9.92 -10.29 2.24
C ARG A 85 -8.95 -10.68 1.13
N VAL A 86 -8.91 -9.85 0.09
CA VAL A 86 -8.06 -9.96 -1.09
C VAL A 86 -7.74 -8.57 -1.60
N ASN A 87 -6.50 -8.33 -2.02
CA ASN A 87 -6.16 -7.08 -2.70
C ASN A 87 -6.60 -7.15 -4.18
N PRO A 88 -6.94 -6.03 -4.83
CA PRO A 88 -7.47 -6.03 -6.20
C PRO A 88 -6.38 -6.19 -7.28
N THR A 89 -5.10 -6.32 -6.90
CA THR A 89 -3.96 -6.51 -7.81
C THR A 89 -3.61 -8.00 -7.98
N PRO A 90 -2.85 -8.38 -9.03
CA PRO A 90 -2.34 -9.74 -9.17
C PRO A 90 -1.26 -10.10 -8.16
N PHE A 91 -0.70 -9.14 -7.44
CA PHE A 91 0.47 -9.32 -6.57
C PHE A 91 0.11 -9.89 -5.19
N PRO A 92 0.97 -10.73 -4.59
CA PRO A 92 0.84 -11.12 -3.18
C PRO A 92 0.87 -9.89 -2.25
N SER A 93 0.15 -9.96 -1.14
CA SER A 93 0.04 -8.85 -0.17
C SER A 93 1.08 -8.95 0.93
N GLU A 94 2.15 -8.16 0.83
CA GLU A 94 3.22 -8.08 1.80
C GLU A 94 3.70 -6.65 2.00
N TRP A 95 3.86 -6.25 3.25
CA TRP A 95 4.64 -5.06 3.56
C TRP A 95 6.11 -5.40 3.46
N ILE A 96 6.75 -4.83 2.45
CA ILE A 96 8.21 -4.87 2.30
C ILE A 96 8.76 -3.69 3.08
N GLY A 97 9.37 -3.98 4.23
CA GLY A 97 9.88 -2.97 5.15
C GLY A 97 11.00 -3.53 6.04
N THR A 98 11.38 -2.73 7.02
CA THR A 98 12.52 -3.02 7.90
C THR A 98 12.06 -3.66 9.22
N ASP A 99 13.03 -4.15 9.98
CA ASP A 99 12.84 -4.60 11.35
C ASP A 99 12.29 -3.45 12.22
N LEU A 100 11.38 -3.77 13.14
CA LEU A 100 10.82 -2.83 14.10
C LEU A 100 11.30 -3.16 15.53
N SER A 101 12.61 -3.33 15.69
CA SER A 101 13.33 -3.46 16.96
C SER A 101 12.67 -4.43 17.94
N GLY A 102 12.37 -5.64 17.47
CA GLY A 102 11.78 -6.71 18.28
C GLY A 102 10.24 -6.78 18.27
N ALA A 103 9.53 -5.72 17.83
CA ALA A 103 8.08 -5.77 17.64
C ALA A 103 7.70 -6.55 16.37
N ARG A 104 8.51 -6.42 15.31
CA ARG A 104 8.38 -7.19 14.07
C ARG A 104 9.77 -7.43 13.49
N ASN A 105 10.18 -8.69 13.46
CA ASN A 105 11.49 -9.09 12.97
C ASN A 105 11.48 -9.32 11.46
N VAL A 106 12.55 -8.90 10.77
CA VAL A 106 12.82 -9.28 9.38
C VAL A 106 14.24 -9.85 9.27
N ASP A 107 14.42 -10.81 8.36
CA ASP A 107 15.73 -11.37 8.06
C ASP A 107 16.48 -10.43 7.10
N GLY A 108 17.47 -9.68 7.61
CA GLY A 108 18.25 -8.72 6.83
C GLY A 108 17.76 -7.28 6.97
N THR A 109 18.08 -6.41 5.99
CA THR A 109 17.65 -4.99 6.01
C THR A 109 16.16 -4.85 5.71
N TYR A 110 15.67 -5.60 4.71
CA TYR A 110 14.27 -5.60 4.29
C TYR A 110 13.72 -7.02 4.30
N GLY A 111 12.46 -7.18 4.71
CA GLY A 111 11.74 -8.44 4.59
C GLY A 111 10.25 -8.23 4.43
N GLY A 112 9.59 -9.29 3.94
CA GLY A 112 8.15 -9.32 3.74
C GLY A 112 7.40 -9.68 5.02
N SER A 113 6.44 -8.83 5.40
CA SER A 113 5.45 -9.13 6.44
C SER A 113 4.08 -9.23 5.81
N GLY A 114 3.40 -10.37 6.00
CA GLY A 114 2.06 -10.57 5.44
C GLY A 114 1.14 -9.42 5.81
N TYR A 115 0.43 -8.83 4.84
CA TYR A 115 -0.28 -7.57 5.05
C TYR A 115 -1.29 -7.59 6.21
N GLN A 116 -1.94 -8.73 6.45
CA GLN A 116 -2.89 -8.93 7.57
C GLN A 116 -2.21 -8.95 8.96
N SER A 117 -0.88 -9.05 9.01
CA SER A 117 -0.10 -8.97 10.23
C SER A 117 0.10 -7.55 10.74
N LEU A 118 -0.22 -6.54 9.92
CA LEU A 118 0.12 -5.14 10.20
C LEU A 118 -0.91 -4.44 11.09
N PRO A 119 -0.50 -3.41 11.86
CA PRO A 119 -1.42 -2.52 12.55
C PRO A 119 -2.29 -1.75 11.57
N SER A 120 -3.53 -1.49 11.97
CA SER A 120 -4.39 -0.57 11.23
C SER A 120 -3.92 0.87 11.32
N LEU A 121 -4.24 1.63 10.27
CA LEU A 121 -3.87 3.03 10.10
C LEU A 121 -5.10 3.93 10.28
N PRO A 122 -4.91 5.20 10.68
CA PRO A 122 -5.98 6.17 10.84
C PRO A 122 -6.44 6.73 9.47
N VAL A 123 -7.06 5.88 8.65
CA VAL A 123 -7.42 6.21 7.26
C VAL A 123 -8.38 7.38 7.10
N GLU A 124 -9.12 7.74 8.14
CA GLU A 124 -9.96 8.93 8.19
C GLU A 124 -9.18 10.26 8.09
N GLN A 125 -7.86 10.20 8.34
CA GLN A 125 -6.92 11.32 8.18
C GLN A 125 -6.34 11.40 6.76
N PHE A 126 -6.46 10.34 5.95
CA PHE A 126 -5.85 10.26 4.62
C PHE A 126 -6.72 10.93 3.57
N ARG A 127 -6.52 12.24 3.41
CA ARG A 127 -7.31 13.10 2.52
C ARG A 127 -6.50 13.61 1.32
N GLY A 128 -5.24 13.22 1.22
CA GLY A 128 -4.29 13.75 0.24
C GLY A 128 -3.81 15.18 0.53
N ASP A 129 -4.23 15.78 1.65
CA ASP A 129 -3.85 17.14 2.07
C ASP A 129 -2.73 17.17 3.13
N TRP A 130 -2.24 15.98 3.53
CA TRP A 130 -1.07 15.78 4.37
C TRP A 130 -1.11 16.49 5.73
N ARG A 131 -2.30 16.85 6.24
CA ARG A 131 -2.44 17.58 7.52
C ARG A 131 -1.89 16.84 8.73
N TRP A 132 -1.85 15.51 8.69
CA TRP A 132 -1.27 14.70 9.76
C TRP A 132 0.27 14.77 9.78
N LEU A 133 0.90 15.10 8.64
CA LEU A 133 2.35 15.19 8.48
C LEU A 133 2.86 16.63 8.58
N LEU A 134 2.18 17.56 7.89
CA LEU A 134 2.67 18.92 7.68
C LEU A 134 2.48 19.78 8.94
N PRO A 135 3.53 20.46 9.44
CA PRO A 135 3.41 21.35 10.58
C PRO A 135 2.54 22.57 10.26
N ALA A 136 1.94 23.15 11.31
CA ALA A 136 1.18 24.39 11.16
C ALA A 136 2.03 25.51 10.54
N GLY A 137 1.54 26.10 9.45
CA GLY A 137 2.28 27.14 8.72
C GLY A 137 3.38 26.60 7.79
N HIS A 138 3.35 25.31 7.45
CA HIS A 138 4.20 24.69 6.44
C HIS A 138 4.33 25.57 5.18
N LYS A 139 5.56 25.71 4.71
CA LYS A 139 5.88 26.41 3.46
C LYS A 139 6.43 25.40 2.49
N PRO A 140 5.71 25.08 1.40
CA PRO A 140 6.21 24.14 0.40
C PRO A 140 7.57 24.58 -0.15
N SER A 141 8.42 23.61 -0.43
CA SER A 141 9.63 23.79 -1.24
C SER A 141 9.34 23.24 -2.64
N PRO A 142 8.87 24.10 -3.57
CA PRO A 142 8.24 23.63 -4.80
C PRO A 142 9.26 23.10 -5.80
N VAL A 143 9.02 21.87 -6.26
CA VAL A 143 9.65 21.23 -7.41
C VAL A 143 8.57 20.80 -8.41
N LYS A 144 8.96 20.21 -9.55
CA LYS A 144 8.02 19.86 -10.63
C LYS A 144 7.92 18.36 -10.92
N HIS A 145 8.42 17.48 -10.04
CA HIS A 145 8.37 16.03 -10.26
C HIS A 145 6.93 15.55 -10.43
N GLY A 146 6.04 15.84 -9.47
CA GLY A 146 4.63 15.47 -9.55
C GLY A 146 3.93 16.03 -10.79
N THR A 147 4.18 17.30 -11.12
CA THR A 147 3.58 17.95 -12.30
C THR A 147 4.05 17.30 -13.61
N ARG A 148 5.33 16.92 -13.70
CA ARG A 148 5.89 16.18 -14.84
C ARG A 148 5.22 14.81 -14.93
N LEU A 149 5.22 14.04 -13.84
CA LEU A 149 4.61 12.70 -13.76
C LEU A 149 3.13 12.72 -14.16
N ALA A 150 2.34 13.66 -13.64
CA ALA A 150 0.92 13.79 -13.99
C ALA A 150 0.70 14.05 -15.49
N ARG A 151 1.58 14.83 -16.13
CA ARG A 151 1.52 15.06 -17.58
C ARG A 151 1.86 13.81 -18.37
N LEU A 152 2.91 13.09 -17.99
CA LEU A 152 3.26 11.81 -18.61
C LEU A 152 2.11 10.81 -18.43
N ALA A 153 1.58 10.66 -17.22
CA ALA A 153 0.49 9.75 -16.88
C ALA A 153 -0.72 9.97 -17.78
N LYS A 154 -1.12 11.24 -17.96
CA LYS A 154 -2.21 11.60 -18.88
C LYS A 154 -1.94 11.17 -20.33
N GLY A 155 -0.69 11.26 -20.79
CA GLY A 155 -0.28 10.78 -22.12
C GLY A 155 -0.45 9.26 -22.30
N HIS A 156 -0.36 8.50 -21.20
CA HIS A 156 -0.56 7.05 -21.14
C HIS A 156 -2.00 6.65 -20.75
N GLY A 157 -2.95 7.60 -20.69
CA GLY A 157 -4.33 7.32 -20.29
C GLY A 157 -4.52 7.02 -18.80
N LEU A 158 -3.52 7.37 -17.97
CA LEU A 158 -3.54 7.18 -16.51
C LEU A 158 -3.94 8.47 -15.79
N THR A 159 -4.51 8.31 -14.60
CA THR A 159 -4.78 9.41 -13.67
C THR A 159 -4.05 9.15 -12.36
N LEU A 160 -3.21 10.09 -11.93
CA LEU A 160 -2.49 9.98 -10.65
C LEU A 160 -3.33 10.58 -9.51
N PRO A 161 -3.23 10.04 -8.28
CA PRO A 161 -3.86 10.63 -7.11
C PRO A 161 -3.38 12.08 -6.89
N PRO A 162 -4.27 13.06 -6.62
CA PRO A 162 -3.88 14.43 -6.36
C PRO A 162 -2.85 14.56 -5.23
N GLY A 163 -3.05 13.86 -4.11
CA GLY A 163 -2.11 13.86 -2.98
C GLY A 163 -0.71 13.34 -3.34
N PHE A 164 -0.60 12.35 -4.24
CA PHE A 164 0.68 11.87 -4.77
C PHE A 164 1.39 12.98 -5.58
N VAL A 165 0.65 13.66 -6.45
CA VAL A 165 1.18 14.77 -7.27
C VAL A 165 1.61 15.95 -6.41
N GLU A 166 0.81 16.33 -5.41
CA GLU A 166 1.11 17.43 -4.49
C GLU A 166 2.36 17.14 -3.67
N PHE A 167 2.45 15.95 -3.06
CA PHE A 167 3.61 15.53 -2.28
C PHE A 167 4.89 15.48 -3.12
N ALA A 168 4.81 14.94 -4.34
CA ALA A 168 5.94 14.89 -5.27
C ALA A 168 6.43 16.29 -5.71
N ASN A 169 5.61 17.32 -5.58
CA ASN A 169 6.00 18.71 -5.88
C ASN A 169 6.56 19.45 -4.66
N ASP A 170 6.67 18.84 -3.48
CA ASP A 170 7.09 19.51 -2.25
C ASP A 170 8.24 18.77 -1.55
N THR A 171 9.48 19.25 -1.72
CA THR A 171 10.64 18.60 -1.08
C THR A 171 10.65 18.80 0.43
N ALA A 172 10.04 19.88 0.94
CA ALA A 172 9.98 20.10 2.39
C ALA A 172 9.02 19.10 3.07
N ALA A 173 7.99 18.62 2.36
CA ALA A 173 7.15 17.52 2.82
C ALA A 173 7.92 16.17 2.79
N GLN A 174 8.70 15.95 1.72
CA GLN A 174 9.52 14.74 1.56
C GLN A 174 10.57 14.61 2.66
N GLU A 175 11.22 15.71 3.06
CA GLU A 175 12.22 15.76 4.14
C GLU A 175 11.67 15.41 5.53
N LEU A 176 10.34 15.42 5.72
CA LEU A 176 9.72 14.98 6.97
C LEU A 176 9.68 13.45 7.13
N ILE A 177 9.95 12.70 6.05
CA ILE A 177 9.99 11.25 6.06
C ILE A 177 11.44 10.80 6.24
N ARG A 178 11.85 10.62 7.50
CA ARG A 178 13.18 10.08 7.83
C ARG A 178 13.27 8.61 7.43
N SER A 179 14.47 8.17 7.07
CA SER A 179 14.77 6.76 6.80
C SER A 179 15.90 6.24 7.70
N ASN A 180 15.67 5.09 8.34
CA ASN A 180 16.65 4.33 9.10
C ASN A 180 17.57 3.47 8.21
N THR A 181 17.28 3.39 6.91
CA THR A 181 18.01 2.60 5.92
C THR A 181 18.48 3.41 4.72
N ASP A 182 18.47 4.74 4.83
CA ASP A 182 18.89 5.65 3.76
C ASP A 182 18.02 5.55 2.48
N CYS A 183 16.74 5.20 2.63
CA CYS A 183 15.77 5.35 1.56
C CYS A 183 15.47 6.82 1.26
N PHE A 184 15.17 7.09 0.00
CA PHE A 184 14.89 8.43 -0.50
C PHE A 184 13.79 8.42 -1.56
N PHE A 185 13.14 9.57 -1.77
CA PHE A 185 12.17 9.73 -2.85
C PHE A 185 12.89 9.79 -4.20
N ASP A 186 12.68 8.76 -5.02
CA ASP A 186 13.24 8.59 -6.36
C ASP A 186 12.12 8.65 -7.40
N TRP A 187 11.84 9.85 -7.90
CA TRP A 187 10.72 10.11 -8.81
C TRP A 187 11.06 9.68 -10.24
N ALA A 188 10.32 8.71 -10.77
CA ALA A 188 10.54 8.14 -12.10
C ALA A 188 10.57 9.19 -13.23
N GLU A 189 11.37 8.91 -14.26
CA GLU A 189 11.41 9.71 -15.49
C GLU A 189 10.45 9.19 -16.58
N GLY A 190 10.06 7.91 -16.47
CA GLY A 190 9.15 7.17 -17.34
C GLY A 190 8.32 6.16 -16.55
N PHE A 191 7.56 5.33 -17.26
CA PHE A 191 6.73 4.28 -16.68
C PHE A 191 7.17 2.92 -17.20
N ALA A 192 7.06 1.91 -16.35
CA ALA A 192 7.17 0.52 -16.78
C ALA A 192 5.79 -0.11 -16.85
N ASP A 193 5.63 -1.09 -17.74
CA ASP A 193 4.46 -1.95 -17.72
C ASP A 193 4.48 -2.85 -16.48
N SER A 194 3.29 -3.14 -15.96
CA SER A 194 3.11 -4.10 -14.87
C SER A 194 3.67 -5.47 -15.28
N PRO A 195 4.54 -6.09 -14.47
CA PRO A 195 5.11 -7.40 -14.79
C PRO A 195 4.07 -8.52 -14.88
N ALA A 196 2.86 -8.29 -14.34
CA ALA A 196 1.76 -9.24 -14.43
C ALA A 196 1.02 -9.22 -15.79
N GLY A 197 1.38 -8.32 -16.72
CA GLY A 197 0.74 -8.22 -18.03
C GLY A 197 -0.74 -7.84 -17.98
N ASP A 198 -1.17 -7.16 -16.92
CA ASP A 198 -2.57 -6.81 -16.64
C ASP A 198 -2.98 -5.42 -17.15
N GLY A 199 -2.09 -4.75 -17.89
CA GLY A 199 -2.29 -3.40 -18.41
C GLY A 199 -2.15 -2.30 -17.35
N GLY A 200 -1.70 -2.63 -16.13
CA GLY A 200 -1.25 -1.65 -15.16
C GLY A 200 0.13 -1.07 -15.50
N SER A 201 0.48 0.06 -14.89
CA SER A 201 1.78 0.69 -15.04
C SER A 201 2.42 0.95 -13.68
N LEU A 202 3.74 0.84 -13.61
CA LEU A 202 4.56 1.12 -12.43
C LEU A 202 5.28 2.45 -12.55
N ILE A 203 5.18 3.26 -11.50
CA ILE A 203 5.79 4.59 -11.41
C ILE A 203 6.66 4.64 -10.16
N ARG A 204 7.99 4.55 -10.32
CA ARG A 204 8.93 4.60 -9.20
C ARG A 204 8.80 5.93 -8.45
N PHE A 205 8.78 5.86 -7.12
CA PHE A 205 8.74 7.06 -6.28
C PHE A 205 9.61 6.99 -5.03
N TYR A 206 10.04 5.81 -4.62
CA TYR A 206 10.88 5.62 -3.43
C TYR A 206 11.85 4.48 -3.68
N ALA A 207 13.09 4.64 -3.20
CA ALA A 207 14.15 3.67 -3.43
C ALA A 207 15.09 3.62 -2.22
N ASP A 208 15.62 2.42 -1.99
CA ASP A 208 16.78 2.21 -1.13
C ASP A 208 18.06 2.72 -1.82
N SER A 209 18.98 3.36 -1.08
CA SER A 209 20.22 3.92 -1.64
C SER A 209 21.23 2.87 -2.13
N GLN A 210 21.09 1.62 -1.69
CA GLN A 210 21.89 0.50 -2.14
C GLN A 210 21.19 -0.31 -3.24
N GLY A 211 19.99 0.11 -3.66
CA GLY A 211 19.22 -0.57 -4.69
C GLY A 211 18.63 -1.91 -4.25
N CYS A 212 18.45 -2.14 -2.94
CA CYS A 212 17.88 -3.38 -2.41
C CYS A 212 16.40 -3.55 -2.75
N VAL A 213 15.63 -2.45 -2.65
CA VAL A 213 14.17 -2.44 -2.87
C VAL A 213 13.76 -1.11 -3.48
N TYR A 214 12.75 -1.17 -4.34
CA TYR A 214 12.11 -0.04 -4.98
C TYR A 214 10.60 -0.10 -4.76
N TRP A 215 9.98 1.06 -4.57
CA TRP A 215 8.53 1.18 -4.42
C TRP A 215 7.94 2.02 -5.54
N TYR A 216 6.79 1.54 -6.01
CA TYR A 216 6.11 2.03 -7.18
C TYR A 216 4.67 2.35 -6.86
N LEU A 217 4.17 3.44 -7.45
CA LEU A 217 2.73 3.61 -7.60
C LEU A 217 2.32 2.71 -8.77
N TYR A 218 1.59 1.65 -8.47
CA TYR A 218 0.88 0.87 -9.48
C TYR A 218 -0.40 1.64 -9.82
N ALA A 219 -0.63 1.94 -11.10
CA ALA A 219 -1.79 2.65 -11.58
C ALA A 219 -2.43 1.93 -12.77
N THR A 220 -3.75 1.94 -12.86
CA THR A 220 -4.50 1.34 -13.97
C THR A 220 -5.27 2.39 -14.76
N PRO A 221 -5.63 2.10 -16.03
CA PRO A 221 -6.53 2.97 -16.80
C PRO A 221 -7.92 3.16 -16.18
N SER A 222 -8.35 2.29 -15.26
CA SER A 222 -9.63 2.47 -14.54
C SER A 222 -9.59 3.58 -13.49
N GLY A 223 -8.41 4.17 -13.24
CA GLY A 223 -8.19 5.17 -12.20
C GLY A 223 -7.88 4.57 -10.82
N TYR A 224 -7.71 3.25 -10.72
CA TYR A 224 -7.24 2.62 -9.49
C TYR A 224 -5.73 2.80 -9.35
N SER A 225 -5.27 2.98 -8.11
CA SER A 225 -3.85 2.98 -7.81
C SER A 225 -3.58 2.45 -6.39
N CYS A 226 -2.39 1.88 -6.19
CA CYS A 226 -1.88 1.43 -4.91
C CYS A 226 -0.35 1.44 -4.91
N VAL A 227 0.29 1.08 -3.81
CA VAL A 227 1.75 0.93 -3.75
C VAL A 227 2.13 -0.53 -3.86
N VAL A 228 3.06 -0.80 -4.77
CA VAL A 228 3.74 -2.09 -4.87
C VAL A 228 5.24 -1.92 -4.61
N ALA A 229 5.89 -2.99 -4.17
CA ALA A 229 7.33 -3.02 -3.89
C ALA A 229 8.00 -4.16 -4.68
N SER A 230 9.25 -3.96 -5.11
CA SER A 230 10.04 -4.98 -5.79
C SER A 230 11.55 -4.77 -5.58
N PRO A 231 12.38 -5.83 -5.51
CA PRO A 231 13.83 -5.70 -5.62
C PRO A 231 14.27 -5.40 -7.06
N LYS A 232 13.40 -5.61 -8.06
CA LYS A 232 13.69 -5.28 -9.46
C LYS A 232 13.46 -3.80 -9.72
N ARG A 233 14.41 -3.16 -10.41
CA ARG A 233 14.31 -1.75 -10.80
C ARG A 233 13.63 -1.61 -12.17
N TYR A 234 12.31 -1.47 -12.17
CA TYR A 234 11.55 -1.21 -13.39
C TYR A 234 11.70 0.24 -13.90
N GLY A 235 11.74 0.42 -15.23
CA GLY A 235 11.54 1.71 -15.91
C GLY A 235 12.80 2.50 -16.31
N ASP A 236 14.00 1.93 -16.16
CA ASP A 236 15.23 2.50 -16.72
C ASP A 236 15.58 1.73 -18.01
N ASP A 237 15.76 2.43 -19.14
CA ASP A 237 16.13 1.83 -20.44
C ASP A 237 17.58 1.30 -20.38
N ASP A 238 17.76 -0.01 -20.17
CA ASP A 238 18.67 -0.87 -20.95
C ASP A 238 18.60 -2.33 -20.47
N ASP A 239 18.54 -3.21 -21.48
CA ASP A 239 18.43 -4.66 -21.49
C ASP A 239 19.67 -5.42 -20.95
N GLU A 240 19.52 -6.76 -20.88
CA GLU A 240 20.54 -7.82 -20.92
C GLU A 240 21.11 -8.34 -19.58
N ASP A 241 20.49 -9.44 -19.10
CA ASP A 241 21.14 -10.75 -18.80
C ASP A 241 19.97 -11.75 -18.59
N GLU A 242 19.56 -12.47 -19.63
CA GLU A 242 20.00 -13.83 -20.00
C GLU A 242 19.42 -14.94 -19.08
N ASP A 243 18.63 -15.81 -19.71
CA ASP A 243 18.40 -17.21 -19.37
C ASP A 243 18.02 -17.57 -17.92
N ASP A 244 16.72 -17.58 -17.65
CA ASP A 244 16.15 -18.70 -16.90
C ASP A 244 15.18 -19.45 -17.82
N GLU A 245 15.71 -20.52 -18.41
CA GLU A 245 14.94 -21.56 -19.09
C GLU A 245 13.80 -22.03 -18.18
N ASP A 246 12.57 -22.02 -18.72
CA ASP A 246 11.48 -22.93 -18.37
C ASP A 246 11.39 -23.41 -16.90
N GLU A 247 11.05 -22.51 -15.98
CA GLU A 247 10.18 -22.90 -14.87
C GLU A 247 8.81 -22.27 -15.10
N GLU A 248 7.74 -23.09 -15.09
CA GLU A 248 6.36 -22.62 -14.91
C GLU A 248 6.20 -22.01 -13.49
N GLY A 249 6.97 -20.95 -13.20
CA GLY A 249 6.98 -20.16 -11.98
C GLY A 249 6.01 -18.99 -12.05
N ASP A 250 5.72 -18.40 -10.90
CA ASP A 250 4.72 -17.34 -10.75
C ASP A 250 5.18 -16.05 -11.48
N GLU A 251 4.60 -15.76 -12.65
CA GLU A 251 4.85 -14.56 -13.47
C GLU A 251 4.57 -13.22 -12.74
N SER A 252 4.20 -13.21 -11.45
CA SER A 252 4.11 -11.97 -10.67
C SER A 252 5.47 -11.32 -10.42
N GLY A 253 6.58 -12.04 -10.66
CA GLY A 253 7.93 -11.58 -10.31
C GLY A 253 8.03 -11.27 -8.81
N ASP A 254 9.17 -10.77 -8.37
CA ASP A 254 9.37 -10.32 -6.99
C ASP A 254 8.61 -8.99 -6.73
N THR A 255 7.32 -8.90 -7.07
CA THR A 255 6.48 -7.70 -6.91
C THR A 255 5.34 -7.98 -5.94
N TYR A 256 5.19 -7.10 -4.95
CA TYR A 256 4.27 -7.28 -3.83
C TYR A 256 3.33 -6.08 -3.69
N PHE A 257 2.04 -6.31 -3.50
CA PHE A 257 1.11 -5.30 -3.00
C PHE A 257 1.53 -4.91 -1.60
N CYS A 258 1.91 -3.65 -1.42
CA CYS A 258 2.55 -3.15 -0.20
C CYS A 258 1.62 -2.25 0.62
N ALA A 259 0.88 -1.35 -0.04
CA ALA A 259 -0.11 -0.51 0.63
C ALA A 259 -1.27 -0.15 -0.31
N PRO A 260 -2.50 0.05 0.23
CA PRO A 260 -3.68 0.36 -0.58
C PRO A 260 -3.64 1.74 -1.22
N SER A 261 -2.82 2.66 -0.69
CA SER A 261 -2.63 4.00 -1.25
C SER A 261 -1.23 4.52 -0.97
N PHE A 262 -0.82 5.53 -1.73
CA PHE A 262 0.44 6.24 -1.49
C PHE A 262 0.50 6.87 -0.09
N GLU A 263 -0.59 7.49 0.38
CA GLU A 263 -0.61 8.12 1.70
C GLU A 263 -0.53 7.09 2.83
N ALA A 264 -1.18 5.92 2.67
CA ALA A 264 -1.04 4.82 3.61
C ALA A 264 0.39 4.27 3.68
N PHE A 265 1.07 4.18 2.53
CA PHE A 265 2.49 3.83 2.47
C PHE A 265 3.34 4.85 3.22
N VAL A 266 3.22 6.14 2.88
CA VAL A 266 4.02 7.21 3.50
C VAL A 266 3.79 7.28 5.01
N TYR A 267 2.53 7.12 5.47
CA TYR A 267 2.22 7.08 6.90
C TYR A 267 2.91 5.90 7.60
N ARG A 268 2.83 4.69 7.04
CA ARG A 268 3.43 3.51 7.67
C ARG A 268 4.96 3.61 7.68
N THR A 269 5.56 4.06 6.58
CA THR A 269 7.00 4.34 6.51
C THR A 269 7.40 5.37 7.57
N TRP A 270 6.66 6.47 7.69
CA TRP A 270 6.92 7.51 8.70
C TRP A 270 6.83 6.95 10.13
N ILE A 271 5.72 6.31 10.50
CA ILE A 271 5.52 5.88 11.89
C ILE A 271 6.51 4.79 12.29
N GLU A 272 6.81 3.83 11.41
CA GLU A 272 7.79 2.77 11.68
C GLU A 272 9.20 3.35 11.85
N ASN A 273 9.60 4.32 11.02
CA ASN A 273 10.89 5.00 11.17
C ASN A 273 10.95 5.83 12.46
N GLU A 274 9.91 6.59 12.77
CA GLU A 274 9.86 7.39 14.00
C GLU A 274 9.90 6.54 15.27
N ILE A 275 9.27 5.36 15.25
CA ILE A 275 9.37 4.35 16.31
C ILE A 275 10.80 3.82 16.37
N TRP A 276 11.38 3.43 15.24
CA TRP A 276 12.73 2.88 15.17
C TRP A 276 13.78 3.83 15.78
N PHE A 277 13.75 5.12 15.43
CA PHE A 277 14.69 6.10 16.00
C PHE A 277 14.54 6.27 17.51
N ARG A 278 13.34 6.06 18.07
CA ARG A 278 13.09 6.13 19.53
C ARG A 278 13.46 4.85 20.26
N LEU A 279 13.37 3.69 19.59
CA LEU A 279 13.77 2.39 20.13
C LEU A 279 15.27 2.13 20.01
N ALA A 280 15.96 2.81 19.09
CA ALA A 280 17.42 2.74 18.93
C ALA A 280 18.15 2.96 20.26
N GLU A 281 19.26 2.25 20.48
CA GLU A 281 20.02 2.39 21.74
C GLU A 281 20.50 3.84 21.94
N PRO A 282 20.40 4.40 23.17
CA PRO A 282 20.77 5.79 23.44
C PRO A 282 22.23 6.16 23.14
N THR A 283 23.10 5.17 22.94
CA THR A 283 24.51 5.36 22.57
C THR A 283 24.70 5.67 21.09
N PHE A 284 23.71 5.44 20.23
CA PHE A 284 23.79 5.77 18.82
C PHE A 284 23.41 7.23 18.56
N ASP A 285 24.17 7.92 17.71
CA ASP A 285 23.97 9.34 17.39
C ASP A 285 22.60 9.64 16.75
N PHE A 286 21.96 8.64 16.16
CA PHE A 286 20.63 8.75 15.55
C PHE A 286 19.48 8.46 16.53
N HIS A 287 19.77 8.10 17.79
CA HIS A 287 18.73 7.92 18.80
C HIS A 287 17.94 9.22 19.00
N ASP A 288 16.62 9.10 18.96
CA ASP A 288 15.69 10.18 19.20
C ASP A 288 15.15 10.08 20.64
N PRO A 289 15.57 10.97 21.57
CA PRO A 289 15.22 10.87 22.98
C PRO A 289 13.80 11.36 23.28
N ARG A 290 13.04 11.81 22.26
CA ARG A 290 11.65 12.23 22.44
C ARG A 290 10.79 11.03 22.85
N PRO A 291 9.81 11.20 23.76
CA PRO A 291 8.96 10.09 24.17
C PRO A 291 8.13 9.55 23.00
N MET A 292 7.70 8.29 23.15
CA MET A 292 6.73 7.66 22.26
C MET A 292 5.40 8.42 22.32
N THR A 293 4.79 8.71 21.18
CA THR A 293 3.42 9.27 21.18
C THR A 293 2.40 8.17 21.45
N ALA A 294 1.14 8.55 21.73
CA ALA A 294 0.07 7.58 21.94
C ALA A 294 -0.19 6.73 20.69
N GLU A 295 -0.07 7.33 19.50
CA GLU A 295 -0.22 6.66 18.21
C GLU A 295 0.89 5.63 17.97
N MET A 296 2.14 6.00 18.27
CA MET A 296 3.27 5.10 18.15
C MET A 296 3.18 3.93 19.15
N GLN A 297 2.75 4.20 20.39
CA GLN A 297 2.53 3.14 21.38
C GLN A 297 1.40 2.20 20.93
N ALA A 298 0.27 2.73 20.44
CA ALA A 298 -0.82 1.92 19.92
C ALA A 298 -0.39 1.06 18.72
N TYR A 299 0.54 1.56 17.89
CA TYR A 299 1.14 0.79 16.80
C TYR A 299 1.95 -0.41 17.32
N LEU A 300 2.75 -0.22 18.38
CA LEU A 300 3.53 -1.29 19.01
C LEU A 300 2.65 -2.30 19.75
N ASP A 301 1.63 -1.84 20.49
CA ASP A 301 0.69 -2.68 21.24
C ASP A 301 -0.01 -3.73 20.36
N HIS A 302 -0.13 -3.48 19.04
CA HIS A 302 -0.66 -4.45 18.09
C HIS A 302 0.20 -5.72 18.02
N TYR A 303 1.52 -5.59 18.12
CA TYR A 303 2.47 -6.71 18.05
C TYR A 303 2.60 -7.46 19.38
N GLU A 304 2.38 -6.79 20.51
CA GLU A 304 2.42 -7.44 21.84
C GLU A 304 1.20 -8.33 22.12
N LYS A 305 0.08 -8.09 21.43
CA LYS A 305 -1.20 -8.77 21.64
C LYS A 305 -1.37 -10.06 20.82
N ARG A 306 -0.33 -10.51 20.10
CA ARG A 306 -0.38 -11.63 19.17
C ARG A 306 0.51 -12.80 19.58
#